data_AF-A0A6P4DAC1-F1
#
_entry.id   AF-A0A6P4DAC1-F1
#
_cell.length_a   1.000
_cell.length_b   1.000
_cell.length_c   1.000
_cell.angle_alpha   90.00
_cell.angle_beta   90.00
_cell.angle_gamma   90.00
#
_symmetry.space_group_name_H-M   'P 1'
#
loop_
_entity.id
_entity.type
_entity.pdbx_description
1 polymer ?
#
loop_
_entity_poly.entity_id
_entity_poly.type
_entity_poly.pdbx_seq_one_letter_code
_entity_poly.pdbx_strand_id
1 'polypeptide(L)'
;MLQQDPNAEPQIPRQCFQRRYPETDFYEEKNRDKVRNHTYKSAIEYHADNIRNKVVLDLGCGTGILSILCAKAGARKVSSFYLTLVLFIWFMFKT
;
A
#
# COMPACT_ATOMS: atom_id res chain seq x y z
N MET A 1 7.49 -24.15 -22.47
CA MET A 1 8.32 -23.48 -21.44
C MET A 1 8.19 -21.99 -21.67
N LEU A 2 7.36 -21.28 -20.90
CA LEU A 2 7.32 -19.82 -20.95
C LEU A 2 8.46 -19.31 -20.08
N GLN A 3 9.47 -18.72 -20.70
CA GLN A 3 10.54 -18.02 -19.99
C GLN A 3 9.90 -16.85 -19.23
N GLN A 4 9.89 -16.95 -17.91
CA GLN A 4 9.51 -15.85 -17.04
C GLN A 4 10.71 -14.91 -16.92
N ASP A 5 10.54 -13.69 -17.43
CA ASP A 5 11.48 -12.60 -17.24
C ASP A 5 11.56 -12.25 -15.74
N PRO A 6 12.74 -12.28 -15.10
CA PRO A 6 12.91 -12.03 -13.67
C PRO A 6 12.56 -10.59 -13.24
N ASN A 7 12.26 -9.68 -14.19
CA ASN A 7 11.84 -8.30 -13.92
C ASN A 7 10.34 -8.04 -14.14
N ALA A 8 9.53 -9.07 -14.38
CA ALA A 8 8.11 -8.89 -14.66
C ALA A 8 7.34 -8.46 -13.37
N GLU A 9 6.92 -7.19 -13.32
CA GLU A 9 5.99 -6.70 -12.29
C GLU A 9 4.67 -7.50 -12.33
N PRO A 10 4.09 -7.85 -11.16
CA PRO A 10 2.82 -8.56 -11.11
C PRO A 10 1.76 -7.76 -11.88
N GLN A 11 1.14 -8.39 -12.89
CA GLN A 11 0.12 -7.75 -13.73
C GLN A 11 -1.19 -7.59 -12.93
N ILE A 12 -1.30 -6.50 -12.19
CA ILE A 12 -2.57 -5.98 -11.67
C ILE A 12 -3.47 -5.58 -12.85
N PRO A 13 -4.79 -5.83 -12.82
CA PRO A 13 -5.67 -5.62 -13.98
C PRO A 13 -5.63 -4.15 -14.45
N ARG A 14 -4.98 -3.89 -15.60
CA ARG A 14 -4.81 -2.52 -16.18
C ARG A 14 -6.13 -1.76 -16.33
N GLN A 15 -7.22 -2.49 -16.56
CA GLN A 15 -8.53 -1.93 -16.89
C GLN A 15 -9.14 -1.09 -15.76
N CYS A 16 -8.83 -1.34 -14.48
CA CYS A 16 -9.40 -0.53 -13.39
C CYS A 16 -8.69 0.83 -13.23
N PHE A 17 -7.40 0.90 -13.55
CA PHE A 17 -6.59 2.12 -13.43
C PHE A 17 -6.75 3.05 -14.64
N GLN A 18 -6.73 2.51 -15.87
CA GLN A 18 -6.94 3.31 -17.09
C GLN A 18 -8.33 3.98 -17.14
N ARG A 19 -9.33 3.44 -16.43
CA ARG A 19 -10.66 4.05 -16.32
C ARG A 19 -10.67 5.34 -15.51
N ARG A 20 -9.64 5.60 -14.70
CA ARG A 20 -9.61 6.72 -13.76
C ARG A 20 -8.64 7.84 -14.17
N TYR A 21 -7.70 7.56 -15.07
CA TYR A 21 -6.66 8.50 -15.50
C TYR A 21 -6.40 8.41 -17.01
N PRO A 22 -6.24 9.55 -17.72
CA PRO A 22 -5.81 9.56 -19.12
C PRO A 22 -4.37 9.03 -19.26
N GLU A 23 -4.02 8.46 -20.43
CA GLU A 23 -2.78 7.67 -20.60
C GLU A 23 -1.48 8.43 -20.30
N THR A 24 -1.46 9.75 -20.45
CA THR A 24 -0.30 10.60 -20.15
C THR A 24 0.00 10.68 -18.65
N ASP A 25 -1.04 10.72 -17.82
CA ASP A 25 -0.92 10.83 -16.36
C ASP A 25 -0.60 9.47 -15.74
N PHE A 26 -0.97 8.38 -16.41
CA PHE A 26 -0.74 7.02 -15.95
C PHE A 26 0.74 6.66 -15.78
N TYR A 27 1.61 7.06 -16.72
CA TYR A 27 3.04 6.73 -16.63
C TYR A 27 3.74 7.51 -15.51
N GLU A 28 3.40 8.78 -15.33
CA GLU A 28 3.97 9.57 -14.25
C GLU A 28 3.45 9.14 -12.88
N GLU A 29 2.15 8.89 -12.75
CA GLU A 29 1.56 8.43 -11.48
C GLU A 29 2.09 7.04 -11.12
N LYS A 30 2.24 6.15 -12.12
CA LYS A 30 2.87 4.85 -11.92
C LYS A 30 4.33 4.98 -11.48
N ASN A 31 5.11 5.90 -12.05
CA ASN A 31 6.48 6.15 -11.61
C ASN A 31 6.55 6.77 -10.20
N ARG A 32 5.66 7.72 -9.89
CA ARG A 32 5.53 8.30 -8.54
C ARG A 32 5.15 7.24 -7.50
N ASP A 33 4.22 6.35 -7.83
CA ASP A 33 3.81 5.24 -6.97
C ASP A 33 4.90 4.20 -6.78
N LYS A 34 5.72 3.94 -7.81
CA LYS A 34 6.91 3.07 -7.68
C LYS A 34 7.92 3.64 -6.69
N VAL A 35 8.27 4.92 -6.81
CA VAL A 35 9.21 5.57 -5.89
C VAL A 35 8.66 5.53 -4.47
N ARG A 36 7.39 5.90 -4.29
CA ARG A 36 6.73 5.92 -2.98
C ARG A 36 6.69 4.52 -2.34
N ASN A 37 6.25 3.50 -3.07
CA ASN A 37 6.20 2.13 -2.55
C ASN A 37 7.59 1.57 -2.25
N HIS A 38 8.59 1.88 -3.08
CA HIS A 38 9.96 1.45 -2.86
C HIS A 38 10.52 2.06 -1.57
N THR A 39 10.32 3.36 -1.34
CA THR A 39 10.75 4.02 -0.11
C THR A 39 10.09 3.42 1.14
N TYR A 40 8.77 3.19 1.11
CA TYR A 40 8.08 2.54 2.25
C TYR A 40 8.57 1.12 2.50
N LYS A 41 8.76 0.34 1.43
CA LYS A 41 9.30 -1.02 1.54
C LYS A 41 10.69 -1.00 2.19
N SER A 42 11.60 -0.18 1.68
CA SER A 42 12.96 -0.09 2.20
C SER A 42 13.01 0.38 3.66
N ALA A 43 12.16 1.33 4.04
CA ALA A 43 12.07 1.79 5.43
C ALA A 43 11.53 0.71 6.38
N ILE A 44 10.51 -0.05 5.95
CA ILE A 44 9.94 -1.15 6.73
C ILE A 44 10.94 -2.30 6.86
N GLU A 45 11.66 -2.63 5.79
CA GLU A 45 12.70 -3.67 5.79
C GLU A 45 13.89 -3.27 6.68
N TYR A 46 14.34 -2.02 6.61
CA TYR A 46 15.41 -1.51 7.48
C TYR A 46 15.04 -1.59 8.97
N HIS A 47 13.77 -1.42 9.31
CA HIS A 47 13.25 -1.53 10.67
C HIS A 47 12.54 -2.86 10.96
N ALA A 48 12.76 -3.90 10.14
CA ALA A 48 12.05 -5.16 10.25
C ALA A 48 12.22 -5.80 11.64
N ASP A 49 13.42 -5.71 12.23
CA ASP A 49 13.68 -6.24 13.57
C ASP A 49 12.84 -5.55 14.66
N ASN A 50 12.54 -4.26 14.50
CA ASN A 50 11.71 -3.50 15.42
C ASN A 50 10.21 -3.75 15.22
N ILE A 51 9.81 -4.19 14.03
CA ILE A 51 8.43 -4.49 13.65
C ILE A 51 8.08 -5.96 13.94
N ARG A 52 9.08 -6.84 13.84
CA ARG A 52 8.93 -8.27 14.05
C ARG A 52 8.33 -8.51 15.42
N ASN A 53 7.28 -9.33 15.44
CA ASN A 53 6.53 -9.59 16.64
C ASN A 53 5.98 -8.32 17.32
N LYS A 54 5.56 -7.29 16.59
CA LYS A 54 4.82 -6.15 17.20
C LYS A 54 3.43 -6.00 16.60
N VAL A 55 2.59 -5.25 17.31
CA VAL A 55 1.29 -4.82 16.81
C VAL A 55 1.49 -3.50 16.07
N VAL A 56 1.09 -3.45 14.81
CA VAL A 56 1.23 -2.28 13.95
C VAL A 56 -0.16 -1.71 13.65
N LEU A 57 -0.28 -0.39 13.71
CA LEU A 57 -1.50 0.35 13.37
C LEU A 57 -1.24 1.18 12.11
N ASP A 58 -1.95 0.87 11.03
CA ASP A 58 -1.89 1.59 9.77
C ASP A 58 -3.05 2.60 9.70
N LEU A 59 -2.71 3.89 9.74
CA LEU A 59 -3.67 5.01 9.73
C LEU A 59 -3.75 5.60 8.32
N GLY A 60 -4.88 5.40 7.65
CA GLY A 60 -5.04 5.79 6.25
C GLY A 60 -4.62 4.69 5.28
N CYS A 61 -5.01 3.45 5.58
CA CYS A 61 -4.50 2.28 4.87
C CYS A 61 -4.77 2.29 3.36
N GLY A 62 -5.77 3.03 2.87
CA GLY A 62 -6.03 3.15 1.43
C GLY A 62 -6.17 1.77 0.79
N THR A 63 -5.28 1.43 -0.15
CA THR A 63 -5.23 0.11 -0.80
C THR A 63 -4.69 -1.03 0.09
N GLY A 64 -4.23 -0.73 1.31
CA GLY A 64 -3.70 -1.69 2.29
C GLY A 64 -2.26 -2.14 2.03
N ILE A 65 -1.52 -1.46 1.13
CA ILE A 65 -0.18 -1.89 0.71
C ILE A 65 0.84 -1.85 1.85
N LEU A 66 0.80 -0.83 2.72
CA LEU A 66 1.67 -0.74 3.90
C LEU A 66 1.35 -1.85 4.90
N SER A 67 0.07 -2.16 5.09
CA SER A 67 -0.36 -3.20 6.02
C SER A 67 0.19 -4.59 5.62
N ILE A 68 0.20 -4.87 4.31
CA ILE A 68 0.77 -6.10 3.73
C ILE A 68 2.29 -6.13 3.90
N LEU A 69 2.98 -5.00 3.71
CA LEU A 69 4.43 -4.91 3.90
C LEU A 69 4.83 -5.14 5.37
N CYS A 70 4.11 -4.56 6.32
CA CYS A 70 4.33 -4.79 7.75
C CYS A 70 4.07 -6.25 8.16
N ALA A 71 3.07 -6.91 7.56
CA ALA A 71 2.83 -8.34 7.77
C ALA A 71 4.00 -9.18 7.23
N LYS A 72 4.53 -8.85 6.05
CA LYS A 72 5.72 -9.51 5.47
C LYS A 72 6.99 -9.32 6.31
N ALA A 73 7.13 -8.16 6.97
CA ALA A 73 8.22 -7.89 7.92
C ALA A 73 8.07 -8.66 9.25
N GLY A 74 7.02 -9.46 9.42
CA GLY A 74 6.83 -10.33 10.58
C GLY A 74 6.07 -9.67 11.74
N ALA A 75 5.25 -8.66 11.48
CA ALA A 75 4.34 -8.11 12.49
C ALA A 75 3.40 -9.19 13.03
N ARG A 76 3.16 -9.18 14.34
CA ARG A 76 2.25 -10.12 15.02
C ARG A 76 0.80 -9.90 14.64
N LYS A 77 0.42 -8.63 14.49
CA LYS A 77 -0.93 -8.20 14.11
C LYS A 77 -0.84 -6.82 13.48
N VAL A 78 -1.56 -6.62 12.37
CA VAL A 78 -1.68 -5.31 11.72
C VAL A 78 -3.14 -4.91 11.70
N SER A 79 -3.46 -3.80 12.34
CA SER A 79 -4.81 -3.19 12.32
C SER A 79 -4.76 -1.99 11.41
N SER A 80 -5.76 -1.83 10.54
CA SER A 80 -5.75 -0.80 9.49
C SER A 80 -7.06 -0.03 9.50
N PHE A 81 -6.98 1.30 9.51
CA PHE A 81 -8.16 2.17 9.52
C PHE A 81 -8.20 3.08 8.30
N TYR A 82 -9.35 3.12 7.64
CA TYR A 82 -9.61 4.04 6.55
C TYR A 82 -9.96 5.42 7.10
N LEU A 83 -9.16 6.43 6.75
CA LEU A 83 -9.29 7.78 7.31
C LEU A 83 -10.65 8.42 7.02
N THR A 84 -11.24 8.15 5.86
CA THR A 84 -12.56 8.68 5.47
C THR A 84 -13.69 8.19 6.38
N LEU A 85 -13.64 6.95 6.85
CA LEU A 85 -14.64 6.43 7.79
C LEU A 85 -14.52 7.06 9.18
N VAL A 86 -13.30 7.41 9.61
CA VAL A 86 -13.07 8.03 10.92
C VAL A 86 -13.62 9.45 10.96
N LEU A 87 -13.41 10.25 9.90
CA LEU A 87 -14.01 11.59 9.80
C LEU A 87 -15.54 11.53 9.72
N PHE A 88 -16.09 10.54 9.00
CA PHE A 88 -17.54 10.39 8.88
C PHE A 88 -18.20 10.02 10.22
N ILE A 89 -17.60 9.10 10.98
CA ILE A 89 -18.07 8.74 12.32
C ILE A 89 -17.96 9.94 13.28
N TRP A 90 -16.85 10.68 13.25
CA TRP A 90 -16.71 11.89 14.07
C TRP A 90 -17.75 12.95 13.72
N PHE A 91 -18.08 13.12 12.44
CA PHE A 91 -19.15 14.01 12.00
C PHE A 91 -20.53 13.53 12.48
N MET A 92 -20.81 12.21 12.41
CA MET A 92 -22.09 11.63 12.83
C MET A 92 -22.36 11.73 14.34
N PHE A 93 -21.33 11.62 15.20
CA PHE A 93 -21.50 11.71 16.66
C PHE A 93 -21.44 13.14 17.22
N LYS A 94 -21.27 14.15 16.35
CA LYS A 94 -21.23 15.57 16.75
C LYS A 94 -22.49 16.36 16.34
N THR A 95 -23.50 15.65 15.82
CA THR A 95 -24.88 16.11 15.58
C THR A 95 -25.82 15.43 16.56
#